data_AF-A0AAV4A3D0-F1
#
_entry.id   AF-A0AAV4A3D0-F1
#
_cell.length_a   1.000
_cell.length_b   1.000
_cell.length_c   1.000
_cell.angle_alpha   90.00
_cell.angle_beta   90.00
_cell.angle_gamma   90.00
#
_symmetry.space_group_name_H-M   'P 1'
#
loop_
_entity.id
_entity.type
_entity.pdbx_description
1 polymer ?
#
loop_
_entity_poly.entity_id
_entity_poly.type
_entity_poly.pdbx_seq_one_letter_code
_entity_poly.pdbx_strand_id
1 'polypeptide(L)'
;MRLTVIFVYLAISPIWSGIDVPCSSNCTCRYDDNQFIAVDCRSRGFYSVPQDVPETAVSLDLSSNHISSWKTASIAKLTHLLFINLSNNVIKEIISVSKEGSFVAGETLRFISDQRTDTHLSPPVSHTT
;
A
#
# COMPACT_ATOMS: atom_id res chain seq x y z
N MET A 1 40.04 -4.30 39.13
CA MET A 1 39.68 -3.77 37.80
C MET A 1 38.84 -4.81 37.07
N ARG A 2 37.51 -4.76 37.19
CA ARG A 2 36.59 -5.69 36.53
C ARG A 2 36.36 -5.22 35.09
N LEU A 3 37.24 -5.65 34.17
CA LEU A 3 37.17 -5.33 32.74
C LEU A 3 36.21 -6.25 31.95
N THR A 4 35.34 -7.02 32.60
CA THR A 4 34.47 -8.02 31.95
C THR A 4 33.10 -7.49 31.53
N VAL A 5 32.77 -6.22 31.77
CA VAL A 5 31.40 -5.69 31.52
C VAL A 5 31.25 -5.06 30.12
N ILE A 6 32.34 -4.73 29.41
CA ILE A 6 32.26 -4.04 28.10
C ILE A 6 31.93 -5.02 26.95
N PHE A 7 32.33 -6.29 27.04
CA PHE A 7 32.09 -7.27 25.98
C PHE A 7 30.65 -7.80 25.91
N VAL A 8 29.86 -7.67 26.98
CA VAL A 8 28.46 -8.12 27.00
C VAL A 8 27.53 -7.09 26.33
N TYR A 9 27.97 -5.84 26.17
CA TYR A 9 27.18 -4.78 25.52
C TYR A 9 27.33 -4.70 24.00
N LEU A 10 28.36 -5.33 23.42
CA LEU A 10 28.61 -5.27 21.97
C LEU A 10 27.80 -6.30 21.16
N ALA A 11 27.02 -7.14 21.82
CA ALA A 11 26.11 -8.11 21.17
C ALA A 11 24.64 -7.87 21.52
N ILE A 12 24.29 -6.73 22.12
CA ILE A 12 22.91 -6.22 22.10
C ILE A 12 22.78 -5.32 20.86
N SER A 13 23.13 -5.86 19.69
CA SER A 13 22.49 -5.36 18.48
C SER A 13 21.00 -5.53 18.77
N PRO A 14 20.17 -4.46 18.80
CA PRO A 14 18.74 -4.71 18.77
C PRO A 14 18.56 -5.61 17.55
N ILE A 15 18.07 -6.84 17.77
CA ILE A 15 17.68 -7.74 16.71
C ILE A 15 16.42 -7.09 16.11
N TRP A 16 16.61 -5.96 15.46
CA TRP A 16 15.79 -5.45 14.38
C TRP A 16 16.36 -6.07 13.12
N SER A 17 16.48 -7.39 13.10
CA SER A 17 16.26 -8.11 11.86
C SER A 17 14.80 -7.80 11.55
N GLY A 18 14.58 -6.77 10.73
CA GLY A 18 13.25 -6.38 10.29
C GLY A 18 12.51 -7.64 9.87
N ILE A 19 11.32 -7.84 10.43
CA ILE A 19 10.45 -8.94 10.03
C ILE A 19 10.30 -8.81 8.52
N ASP A 20 10.78 -9.81 7.78
CA ASP A 20 10.71 -9.81 6.33
C ASP A 20 9.23 -10.01 5.97
N VAL A 21 8.56 -8.92 5.62
CA VAL A 21 7.14 -8.95 5.28
C VAL A 21 7.03 -9.59 3.90
N PRO A 22 6.35 -10.75 3.76
CA PRO A 22 6.19 -11.37 2.46
C PRO A 22 5.53 -10.38 1.50
N CYS A 23 6.19 -10.15 0.36
CA CYS A 23 5.81 -9.13 -0.61
C CYS A 23 5.79 -9.71 -2.02
N SER A 24 5.13 -9.01 -2.95
CA SER A 24 5.29 -9.23 -4.38
C SER A 24 6.78 -9.23 -4.75
N SER A 25 7.19 -10.13 -5.65
CA SER A 25 8.57 -10.25 -6.15
C SER A 25 9.16 -8.97 -6.74
N ASN A 26 8.30 -8.00 -7.10
CA ASN A 26 8.71 -6.74 -7.72
C ASN A 26 8.48 -5.50 -6.81
N CYS A 27 8.06 -5.68 -5.56
CA CYS A 27 7.82 -4.58 -4.63
C CYS A 27 8.59 -4.74 -3.32
N THR A 28 8.65 -3.67 -2.54
CA THR A 28 9.25 -3.68 -1.21
C THR A 28 8.16 -3.44 -0.17
N CYS A 29 7.99 -4.36 0.78
CA CYS A 29 7.03 -4.25 1.86
C CYS A 29 7.74 -3.94 3.16
N ARG A 30 7.17 -3.04 3.98
CA ARG A 30 7.68 -2.71 5.32
C ARG A 30 6.55 -2.37 6.26
N TYR A 31 6.77 -2.62 7.55
CA TYR A 31 5.95 -2.01 8.59
C TYR A 31 6.28 -0.52 8.70
N ASP A 32 5.27 0.33 8.79
CA ASP A 32 5.42 1.72 9.21
C ASP A 32 5.46 1.84 10.74
N ASP A 33 5.59 3.07 11.25
CA ASP A 33 5.68 3.36 12.69
C ASP A 33 4.42 2.92 13.47
N ASN A 34 3.29 2.78 12.78
CA ASN A 34 2.02 2.33 13.34
C ASN A 34 1.78 0.83 13.16
N GLN A 35 2.80 0.07 12.72
CA GLN A 35 2.73 -1.36 12.42
C GLN A 35 1.79 -1.72 11.27
N PHE A 36 1.53 -0.80 10.34
CA PHE A 36 0.82 -1.09 9.10
C PHE A 36 1.76 -1.46 7.97
N ILE A 37 1.30 -2.30 7.04
CA ILE A 37 2.10 -2.72 5.90
C ILE A 37 1.99 -1.65 4.79
N ALA A 38 3.14 -1.04 4.49
CA ALA A 38 3.32 -0.14 3.36
C ALA A 38 4.07 -0.86 2.23
N VAL A 39 3.54 -0.77 1.01
CA VAL A 39 4.03 -1.47 -0.17
C VAL A 39 4.54 -0.45 -1.19
N ASP A 40 5.84 -0.50 -1.47
CA ASP A 40 6.53 0.34 -2.44
C ASP A 40 6.78 -0.42 -3.75
N CYS A 41 6.04 -0.05 -4.79
CA CYS A 41 6.10 -0.61 -6.14
C CYS A 41 6.50 0.46 -7.18
N ARG A 42 7.24 1.50 -6.77
CA ARG A 42 7.62 2.61 -7.66
C ARG A 42 8.62 2.20 -8.73
N SER A 43 8.46 2.74 -9.93
CA SER A 43 9.40 2.55 -11.05
C SER A 43 9.70 1.08 -11.37
N ARG A 44 8.68 0.22 -11.25
CA ARG A 44 8.79 -1.23 -11.51
C ARG A 44 8.29 -1.65 -12.89
N GLY A 45 7.83 -0.70 -13.69
CA GLY A 45 7.35 -0.94 -15.06
C GLY A 45 5.98 -1.60 -15.12
N PHE A 46 5.15 -1.46 -14.08
CA PHE A 46 3.80 -2.02 -14.07
C PHE A 46 2.90 -1.35 -15.11
N TYR A 47 2.12 -2.16 -15.83
CA TYR A 47 1.07 -1.69 -16.75
C TYR A 47 -0.34 -1.80 -16.14
N SER A 48 -0.46 -2.49 -15.01
CA SER A 48 -1.68 -2.72 -14.24
C SER A 48 -1.36 -2.84 -12.76
N VAL A 49 -2.35 -2.67 -11.89
CA VAL A 49 -2.20 -2.90 -10.44
C VAL A 49 -1.83 -4.38 -10.18
N PRO A 50 -0.72 -4.66 -9.47
CA PRO A 50 -0.26 -6.02 -9.18
C PRO A 50 -1.25 -6.81 -8.32
N GLN A 51 -1.39 -8.11 -8.60
CA GLN A 51 -2.32 -8.99 -7.90
C GLN A 51 -1.68 -9.79 -6.76
N ASP A 52 -0.38 -9.65 -6.54
CA ASP A 52 0.43 -10.34 -5.53
C ASP A 52 0.83 -9.41 -4.36
N VAL A 53 0.08 -8.31 -4.17
CA VAL A 53 0.20 -7.42 -3.02
C VAL A 53 -0.53 -8.03 -1.81
N PRO A 54 0.07 -8.01 -0.59
CA PRO A 54 -0.59 -8.49 0.63
C PRO A 54 -1.95 -7.83 0.90
N GLU A 55 -2.96 -8.60 1.27
CA GLU A 55 -4.32 -8.09 1.56
C GLU A 55 -4.36 -7.12 2.76
N THR A 56 -3.41 -7.27 3.67
CA THR A 56 -3.19 -6.44 4.86
C THR A 56 -2.47 -5.13 4.57
N ALA A 57 -2.11 -4.86 3.32
CA ALA A 57 -1.49 -3.59 2.92
C ALA A 57 -2.45 -2.41 3.15
N VAL A 58 -1.95 -1.39 3.86
CA VAL A 58 -2.69 -0.15 4.14
C VAL A 58 -2.32 0.95 3.15
N SER A 59 -1.10 0.90 2.63
CA SER A 59 -0.56 1.87 1.69
C SER A 59 0.10 1.16 0.51
N LEU A 60 -0.20 1.63 -0.71
CA LEU A 60 0.37 1.11 -1.95
C LEU A 60 0.87 2.26 -2.84
N ASP A 61 2.18 2.30 -3.08
CA ASP A 61 2.79 3.27 -4.00
C ASP A 61 3.13 2.61 -5.34
N LEU A 62 2.37 2.97 -6.38
CA LEU A 62 2.54 2.54 -7.77
C LEU A 62 3.02 3.70 -8.65
N SER A 63 3.61 4.74 -8.08
CA SER A 63 4.03 5.90 -8.86
C SER A 63 5.17 5.58 -9.83
N SER A 64 5.28 6.39 -10.89
CA SER A 64 6.31 6.24 -11.93
C SER A 64 6.26 4.89 -12.66
N ASN A 65 5.05 4.43 -12.98
CA ASN A 65 4.81 3.21 -13.76
C ASN A 65 4.10 3.56 -15.08
N HIS A 66 3.66 2.54 -15.83
CA HIS A 66 3.01 2.69 -17.14
C HIS A 66 1.52 2.29 -17.09
N ILE A 67 0.88 2.45 -15.94
CA ILE A 67 -0.52 2.07 -15.75
C ILE A 67 -1.40 2.98 -16.59
N SER A 68 -2.14 2.39 -17.52
CA SER A 68 -2.96 3.11 -18.50
C SER A 68 -4.46 3.06 -18.21
N SER A 69 -4.90 2.00 -17.52
CA SER A 69 -6.28 1.84 -17.07
C SER A 69 -6.30 1.39 -15.61
N TRP A 70 -7.23 1.95 -14.86
CA TRP A 70 -7.44 1.57 -13.47
C TRP A 70 -8.91 1.23 -13.22
N LYS A 71 -9.14 0.13 -12.48
CA LYS A 71 -10.45 -0.33 -12.04
C LYS A 71 -10.41 -0.50 -10.53
N THR A 72 -11.43 -0.04 -9.80
CA THR A 72 -11.50 -0.27 -8.35
C THR A 72 -11.50 -1.75 -7.99
N ALA A 73 -12.05 -2.61 -8.86
CA ALA A 73 -12.01 -4.06 -8.68
C ALA A 73 -10.58 -4.62 -8.58
N SER A 74 -9.58 -3.96 -9.19
CA SER A 74 -8.18 -4.38 -9.13
C SER A 74 -7.58 -4.31 -7.72
N ILE A 75 -8.21 -3.56 -6.81
CA ILE A 75 -7.85 -3.45 -5.39
C ILE A 75 -8.91 -4.05 -4.46
N ALA A 76 -9.86 -4.83 -4.98
CA ALA A 76 -10.97 -5.38 -4.18
C ALA A 76 -10.46 -6.26 -3.02
N LYS A 77 -9.44 -7.09 -3.27
CA LYS A 77 -8.83 -7.95 -2.23
C LYS A 77 -8.01 -7.18 -1.18
N LEU A 78 -7.66 -5.92 -1.42
CA LEU A 78 -6.89 -5.09 -0.49
C LEU A 78 -7.87 -4.41 0.48
N THR A 79 -8.49 -5.20 1.35
CA THR A 79 -9.60 -4.76 2.21
C THR A 79 -9.21 -3.63 3.17
N HIS A 80 -7.94 -3.59 3.58
CA HIS A 80 -7.38 -2.59 4.51
C HIS A 80 -6.73 -1.38 3.82
N LEU A 81 -6.78 -1.31 2.48
CA LEU A 81 -6.11 -0.24 1.76
C LEU A 81 -6.77 1.12 2.02
N LEU A 82 -6.00 2.05 2.58
CA LEU A 82 -6.42 3.43 2.85
C LEU A 82 -5.77 4.44 1.92
N PHE A 83 -4.61 4.10 1.35
CA PHE A 83 -3.86 5.01 0.49
C PHE A 83 -3.32 4.30 -0.75
N ILE A 84 -3.54 4.91 -1.92
CA ILE A 84 -2.92 4.49 -3.18
C ILE A 84 -2.34 5.68 -3.93
N ASN A 85 -1.07 5.57 -4.32
CA ASN A 85 -0.38 6.55 -5.15
C ASN A 85 -0.18 6.02 -6.57
N LEU A 86 -0.75 6.73 -7.55
CA LEU A 86 -0.65 6.43 -8.98
C LEU A 86 -0.03 7.60 -9.75
N SER A 87 0.67 8.51 -9.08
CA SER A 87 1.38 9.62 -9.74
C SER A 87 2.37 9.12 -10.80
N ASN A 88 2.65 9.94 -11.80
CA ASN A 88 3.55 9.66 -12.91
C ASN A 88 3.21 8.33 -13.63
N ASN A 89 1.93 8.10 -13.88
CA ASN A 89 1.42 7.03 -14.75
C ASN A 89 0.69 7.63 -15.96
N VAL A 90 0.26 6.78 -16.90
CA VAL A 90 -0.42 7.18 -18.15
C VAL A 90 -1.93 6.91 -18.09
N ILE A 91 -2.55 7.11 -16.92
CA ILE A 91 -3.97 6.81 -16.69
C ILE A 91 -4.83 7.67 -17.60
N LYS A 92 -5.54 7.03 -18.53
CA LYS A 92 -6.48 7.69 -19.44
C LYS A 92 -7.94 7.54 -18.99
N GLU A 93 -8.23 6.51 -18.21
CA GLU A 93 -9.58 6.16 -17.78
C GLU A 93 -9.56 5.61 -16.36
N ILE A 94 -10.42 6.18 -15.50
CA ILE A 94 -10.68 5.73 -14.14
C ILE A 94 -12.06 5.08 -14.15
N ILE A 95 -12.10 3.75 -14.01
CA ILE A 95 -13.35 3.01 -13.93
C ILE A 95 -13.64 2.75 -12.45
N SER A 96 -14.42 3.65 -11.85
CA SER A 96 -14.91 3.49 -10.49
C SER A 96 -16.04 2.46 -10.47
N VAL A 97 -15.70 1.20 -10.19
CA VAL A 97 -16.69 0.19 -9.81
C VAL A 97 -16.80 0.25 -8.28
N SER A 98 -18.00 0.18 -7.71
CA SER A 98 -18.15 0.08 -6.26
C SER A 98 -17.30 -1.08 -5.74
N LYS A 99 -16.37 -0.79 -4.81
CA LYS A 99 -15.57 -1.84 -4.17
C LYS A 99 -16.53 -2.66 -3.30
N GLU A 100 -16.69 -3.94 -3.60
CA GLU A 100 -17.37 -4.87 -2.68
C GLU A 100 -16.39 -5.25 -1.57
N GLY A 101 -16.70 -4.84 -0.34
CA GLY A 101 -15.86 -5.09 0.84
C GLY A 101 -16.28 -4.23 2.03
N SER A 102 -16.09 -4.77 3.24
CA SER A 102 -16.40 -4.07 4.49
C SER A 102 -15.38 -2.97 4.75
N PHE A 103 -15.68 -1.74 4.35
CA PHE A 103 -14.94 -0.57 4.84
C PHE A 103 -15.32 -0.34 6.31
N VAL A 104 -14.36 0.05 7.14
CA VAL A 104 -14.70 0.62 8.45
C VAL A 104 -15.49 1.90 8.17
N ALA A 105 -16.70 1.98 8.70
CA ALA A 105 -17.58 3.13 8.48
C ALA A 105 -16.85 4.43 8.89
N GLY A 106 -16.60 5.31 7.92
CA GLY A 106 -15.92 6.60 8.13
C GLY A 106 -14.50 6.69 7.55
N GLU A 107 -13.88 5.58 7.17
CA GLU A 107 -12.65 5.65 6.38
C GLU A 107 -13.01 6.00 4.93
N THR A 108 -12.15 6.71 4.21
CA THR A 108 -12.25 6.87 2.74
C THR A 108 -10.91 6.53 2.10
N LEU A 109 -10.91 5.73 1.03
CA LEU A 109 -9.71 5.45 0.24
C LEU A 109 -9.17 6.75 -0.35
N ARG A 110 -7.96 7.14 0.05
CA ARG A 110 -7.26 8.30 -0.48
C ARG A 110 -6.44 7.89 -1.70
N PHE A 111 -6.63 8.61 -2.79
CA PHE A 111 -6.01 8.35 -4.09
C PHE A 111 -5.25 9.59 -4.55
N ILE A 112 -4.04 9.39 -5.09
CA ILE A 112 -3.22 10.46 -5.70
C ILE A 112 -2.93 10.09 -7.16
N SER A 113 -3.13 11.04 -8.08
CA SER A 113 -2.79 10.94 -9.51
C SER A 113 -2.42 12.31 -10.08
N ASP A 114 -1.50 12.34 -11.05
CA ASP A 114 -1.05 13.56 -11.73
C ASP A 114 -2.09 14.13 -12.70
N GLN A 115 -2.97 13.26 -13.20
CA GLN A 115 -4.15 13.68 -13.94
C GLN A 115 -5.10 14.25 -12.90
N ARG A 116 -5.06 15.58 -12.75
CA ARG A 116 -5.84 16.42 -11.83
C ARG A 116 -7.34 16.11 -11.92
N THR A 117 -7.76 15.05 -11.27
CA THR A 117 -9.13 14.84 -10.83
C THR A 117 -9.01 14.35 -9.40
N ASP A 118 -9.23 15.27 -8.47
CA ASP A 118 -9.48 14.99 -7.05
C ASP A 118 -10.80 14.19 -6.92
N THR A 119 -10.91 13.04 -7.59
CA THR A 119 -12.00 12.10 -7.40
C THR A 119 -11.74 11.43 -6.07
N HIS A 120 -12.18 12.10 -5.02
CA HIS A 120 -12.57 11.46 -3.77
C HIS A 120 -13.45 10.26 -4.16
N LEU A 121 -12.90 9.05 -4.10
CA LEU A 121 -13.68 7.83 -4.24
C LEU A 121 -14.64 7.81 -3.06
N SER A 122 -15.83 8.38 -3.24
CA SER A 122 -16.85 8.40 -2.20
C SER A 122 -17.09 6.98 -1.70
N PRO A 123 -17.21 6.77 -0.38
CA PRO A 123 -17.55 5.45 0.15
C PRO A 123 -18.85 4.95 -0.47
N PRO A 124 -19.02 3.62 -0.63
CA PRO A 124 -20.28 3.07 -1.10
C PRO A 124 -21.41 3.56 -0.18
N VAL A 125 -22.45 4.13 -0.79
CA VAL A 125 -23.68 4.47 -0.07
C VAL A 125 -24.18 3.16 0.54
N SER A 126 -24.21 3.09 1.86
CA SER A 126 -24.90 2.04 2.59
C SER A 126 -26.36 2.09 2.18
N HIS A 127 -26.77 1.19 1.29
CA HIS A 127 -28.18 0.90 1.10
C HIS A 127 -28.66 0.17 2.35
N THR A 128 -29.14 0.93 3.32
CA THR A 128 -30.05 0.44 4.35
C THR A 128 -31.33 0.00 3.66
N THR A 129 -31.59 -1.31 3.65
CA THR A 129 -32.94 -1.87 3.59
C THR A 129 -33.05 -2.93 4.66
#